data_AF-A0A959DI88-F1
#
_entry.id   AF-A0A959DI88-F1
#
_cell.length_a   1.000
_cell.length_b   1.000
_cell.length_c   1.000
_cell.angle_alpha   90.00
_cell.angle_beta   90.00
_cell.angle_gamma   90.00
#
_symmetry.space_group_name_H-M   'P 1'
#
loop_
_entity.id
_entity.type
_entity.pdbx_description
1 polymer ?
#
loop_
_entity_poly.entity_id
_entity_poly.type
_entity_poly.pdbx_seq_one_letter_code
_entity_poly.pdbx_strand_id
1 'polypeptide(L)'
;TEELAGYYDAVAWIKDSLSGVPLSTAQFTEFQEAISSFYGAGSSQIEQYRKAAALAADALSTMENYNLEQLIQLRYILEELKANTFSHTFRTQPMGDRLKLKVRLEPIDTLRIPNLQTRQLSALDIPVYGGFKVNASIGVSFGSFFNQPQGYFLRDSVIVSEKRDGYLPIITSFLLFYPQSAGNVSVGGTFGVGLSIGGDSGAQSIHFLLGPSLIFGQSERIALSAGLMGGRTDRLGQGYQVGDSLISEAGTVPLRSVYELGFFVGLSFNVL
;
A
#
# COMPACT_ATOMS: atom_id res chain seq x y z
N THR A 1 -22.78 10.10 38.88
CA THR A 1 -22.31 11.31 38.18
C THR A 1 -20.83 11.26 37.86
N GLU A 2 -19.97 10.66 38.71
CA GLU A 2 -18.55 10.38 38.38
C GLU A 2 -18.33 9.29 37.32
N GLU A 3 -19.18 8.26 37.24
CA GLU A 3 -19.07 7.18 36.23
C GLU A 3 -19.26 7.68 34.78
N LEU A 4 -20.15 8.66 34.59
CA LEU A 4 -20.32 9.30 33.28
C LEU A 4 -19.06 10.12 32.93
N ALA A 5 -18.43 10.77 33.90
CA ALA A 5 -17.21 11.55 33.69
C ALA A 5 -16.04 10.67 33.20
N GLY A 6 -15.83 9.50 33.82
CA GLY A 6 -14.79 8.57 33.38
C GLY A 6 -15.02 7.98 31.97
N TYR A 7 -16.28 7.75 31.59
CA TYR A 7 -16.63 7.36 30.22
C TYR A 7 -16.35 8.49 29.21
N TYR A 8 -16.73 9.74 29.54
CA TYR A 8 -16.47 10.89 28.68
C TYR A 8 -14.97 11.16 28.53
N ASP A 9 -14.18 11.00 29.59
CA ASP A 9 -12.72 11.18 29.56
C ASP A 9 -12.01 10.10 28.73
N ALA A 10 -12.43 8.84 28.85
CA ALA A 10 -11.86 7.75 28.05
C ALA A 10 -12.19 7.91 26.56
N VAL A 11 -13.44 8.26 26.23
CA VAL A 11 -13.86 8.51 24.85
C VAL A 11 -13.18 9.76 24.28
N ALA A 12 -13.01 10.81 25.09
CA ALA A 12 -12.30 12.02 24.69
C ALA A 12 -10.81 11.77 24.44
N TRP A 13 -10.13 11.05 25.33
CA TRP A 13 -8.72 10.67 25.17
C TRP A 13 -8.49 9.80 23.93
N ILE A 14 -9.40 8.85 23.67
CA ILE A 14 -9.36 8.00 22.49
C ILE A 14 -9.60 8.80 21.21
N LYS A 15 -10.57 9.72 21.22
CA LYS A 15 -10.85 10.62 20.10
C LYS A 15 -9.66 11.54 19.81
N ASP A 16 -9.03 12.10 20.83
CA ASP A 16 -7.83 12.94 20.68
C ASP A 16 -6.63 12.13 20.18
N SER A 17 -6.45 10.91 20.69
CA SER A 17 -5.37 10.01 20.27
C SER A 17 -5.55 9.48 18.84
N LEU A 18 -6.78 9.47 18.32
CA LEU A 18 -7.13 9.02 16.97
C LEU A 18 -7.41 10.18 16.00
N SER A 19 -7.30 11.44 16.45
CA SER A 19 -7.62 12.64 15.66
C SER A 19 -6.78 12.82 14.39
N GLY A 20 -5.63 12.13 14.30
CA GLY A 20 -4.75 12.10 13.12
C GLY A 20 -4.93 10.89 12.20
N VAL A 21 -5.86 9.97 12.50
CA VAL A 21 -6.08 8.74 11.72
C VAL A 21 -7.36 8.89 10.89
N PRO A 22 -7.32 8.75 9.55
CA PRO A 22 -8.51 8.83 8.72
C PRO A 22 -9.34 7.54 8.85
N LEU A 23 -10.09 7.44 9.94
CA LEU A 23 -11.10 6.40 10.15
C LEU A 23 -12.39 6.77 9.42
N SER A 24 -13.06 5.79 8.80
CA SER A 24 -14.41 6.03 8.27
C SER A 24 -15.39 6.23 9.43
N THR A 25 -16.42 7.07 9.22
CA THR A 25 -17.43 7.38 10.24
C THR A 25 -18.10 6.12 10.80
N ALA A 26 -18.31 5.10 9.96
CA ALA A 26 -18.89 3.82 10.38
C ALA A 26 -17.99 3.02 11.33
N GLN A 27 -16.68 2.98 11.05
CA GLN A 27 -15.69 2.29 11.90
C GLN A 27 -15.52 2.99 13.25
N PHE A 28 -15.62 4.32 13.27
CA PHE A 28 -15.56 5.08 14.51
C PHE A 28 -16.81 4.85 15.38
N THR A 29 -18.00 4.81 14.78
CA THR A 29 -19.25 4.52 15.48
C THR A 29 -19.26 3.09 16.05
N GLU A 30 -18.86 2.09 15.28
CA GLU A 30 -18.78 0.69 15.73
C GLU A 30 -17.78 0.54 16.89
N PHE A 31 -16.65 1.24 16.82
CA PHE A 31 -15.67 1.27 17.90
C PHE A 31 -16.20 1.95 19.17
N GLN A 32 -16.93 3.05 19.03
CA GLN A 32 -17.59 3.71 20.16
C GLN A 32 -18.67 2.82 20.81
N GLU A 33 -19.44 2.09 20.01
CA GLU A 33 -20.43 1.10 20.50
C GLU A 33 -19.75 -0.09 21.19
N ALA A 34 -18.61 -0.56 20.68
CA ALA A 34 -17.82 -1.60 21.33
C ALA A 34 -17.24 -1.13 22.67
N ILE A 35 -16.76 0.12 22.75
CA ILE A 35 -16.27 0.72 23.99
C ILE A 35 -17.41 0.95 24.97
N SER A 36 -18.55 1.48 24.54
CA SER A 36 -19.69 1.75 25.42
C SER A 36 -20.33 0.47 25.94
N SER A 37 -20.40 -0.59 25.14
CA SER A 37 -20.83 -1.91 25.60
C SER A 37 -19.83 -2.56 26.56
N PHE A 38 -18.52 -2.36 26.35
CA PHE A 38 -17.49 -2.83 27.28
C PHE A 38 -17.49 -2.05 28.60
N TYR A 39 -17.66 -0.72 28.57
CA TYR A 39 -17.81 0.11 29.75
C TYR A 39 -19.13 -0.15 30.49
N GLY A 40 -20.24 -0.37 29.77
CA GLY A 40 -21.52 -0.73 30.36
C GLY A 40 -21.52 -2.14 30.97
N ALA A 41 -20.87 -3.10 30.32
CA ALA A 41 -20.64 -4.42 30.90
C ALA A 41 -19.71 -4.32 32.12
N GLY A 42 -18.62 -3.56 32.01
CA GLY A 42 -17.68 -3.29 33.10
C GLY A 42 -18.32 -2.57 34.29
N SER A 43 -19.17 -1.56 34.05
CA SER A 43 -19.85 -0.81 35.12
C SER A 43 -20.93 -1.64 35.78
N SER A 44 -21.71 -2.42 35.03
CA SER A 44 -22.68 -3.37 35.61
C SER A 44 -21.98 -4.45 36.43
N GLN A 45 -20.78 -4.88 36.01
CA GLN A 45 -19.98 -5.84 36.74
C GLN A 45 -19.29 -5.20 37.96
N ILE A 46 -18.87 -3.93 37.89
CA ILE A 46 -18.39 -3.15 39.04
C ILE A 46 -19.52 -2.91 40.04
N GLU A 47 -20.74 -2.65 39.60
CA GLU A 47 -21.94 -2.56 40.45
C GLU A 47 -22.25 -3.91 41.09
N GLN A 48 -22.14 -5.02 40.36
CA GLN A 48 -22.27 -6.36 40.90
C GLN A 48 -21.14 -6.70 41.88
N TYR A 49 -19.90 -6.29 41.60
CA TYR A 49 -18.76 -6.43 42.51
C TYR A 49 -18.90 -5.52 43.73
N ARG A 50 -19.51 -4.34 43.60
CA ARG A 50 -19.76 -3.41 44.71
C ARG A 50 -20.89 -3.92 45.59
N LYS A 51 -21.95 -4.47 45.00
CA LYS A 51 -23.04 -5.16 45.71
C LYS A 51 -22.54 -6.46 46.34
N ALA A 52 -21.72 -7.23 45.65
CA ALA A 52 -21.08 -8.43 46.19
C ALA A 52 -20.04 -8.09 47.27
N ALA A 53 -19.31 -6.98 47.15
CA ALA A 53 -18.38 -6.49 48.18
C ALA A 53 -19.12 -5.90 49.38
N ALA A 54 -20.27 -5.26 49.18
CA ALA A 54 -21.14 -4.80 50.27
C ALA A 54 -21.80 -5.97 51.00
N LEU A 55 -22.30 -6.98 50.26
CA LEU A 55 -22.82 -8.24 50.80
C LEU A 55 -21.72 -9.08 51.46
N ALA A 56 -20.51 -9.08 50.90
CA ALA A 56 -19.35 -9.72 51.53
C ALA A 56 -18.90 -8.96 52.77
N ALA A 57 -18.92 -7.62 52.80
CA ALA A 57 -18.63 -6.81 53.98
C ALA A 57 -19.69 -7.01 55.09
N ASP A 58 -20.96 -7.17 54.71
CA ASP A 58 -22.07 -7.47 55.61
C ASP A 58 -21.97 -8.91 56.16
N ALA A 59 -21.62 -9.88 55.31
CA ALA A 59 -21.32 -11.26 55.69
C ALA A 59 -20.02 -11.38 56.53
N LEU A 60 -19.03 -10.51 56.29
CA LEU A 60 -17.79 -10.40 57.07
C LEU A 60 -18.05 -9.81 58.47
N SER A 61 -19.11 -9.00 58.63
CA SER A 61 -19.51 -8.47 59.94
C SER A 61 -20.26 -9.49 60.81
N THR A 62 -20.72 -10.60 60.21
CA THR A 62 -21.53 -11.63 60.85
C THR A 62 -20.85 -13.00 60.96
N MET A 63 -19.63 -13.17 60.45
CA MET A 63 -18.90 -14.45 60.52
C MET A 63 -17.59 -14.32 61.31
N GLU A 64 -17.62 -14.87 62.53
CA GLU A 64 -16.66 -14.72 63.64
C GLU A 64 -15.24 -15.27 63.41
N ASN A 65 -14.90 -15.84 62.25
CA ASN A 65 -13.60 -16.50 62.06
C ASN A 65 -13.13 -16.45 60.61
N TYR A 66 -12.33 -15.46 60.23
CA TYR A 66 -11.30 -15.65 59.20
C TYR A 66 -10.02 -14.87 59.50
N ASN A 67 -8.92 -15.47 59.06
CA ASN A 67 -7.53 -15.05 59.29
C ASN A 67 -7.27 -13.68 58.66
N LEU A 68 -7.03 -12.67 59.51
CA LEU A 68 -6.76 -11.26 59.19
C LEU A 68 -5.76 -11.08 58.04
N GLU A 69 -4.80 -11.99 57.93
CA GLU A 69 -3.75 -12.00 56.91
C GLU A 69 -4.30 -12.13 55.48
N GLN A 70 -5.33 -12.95 55.27
CA GLN A 70 -5.92 -13.18 53.94
C GLN A 70 -6.73 -11.97 53.45
N LEU A 71 -7.39 -11.26 54.38
CA LEU A 71 -8.15 -10.04 54.07
C LEU A 71 -7.23 -8.86 53.75
N ILE A 72 -6.07 -8.78 54.41
CA ILE A 72 -5.04 -7.78 54.10
C ILE A 72 -4.45 -8.03 52.71
N GLN A 73 -4.13 -9.28 52.36
CA GLN A 73 -3.61 -9.64 51.04
C GLN A 73 -4.59 -9.30 49.91
N LEU A 74 -5.88 -9.62 50.10
CA LEU A 74 -6.91 -9.30 49.10
C LEU A 74 -7.06 -7.78 48.88
N ARG A 75 -7.02 -7.00 49.96
CA ARG A 75 -7.05 -5.53 49.88
C ARG A 75 -5.84 -4.98 49.13
N TYR A 76 -4.65 -5.54 49.37
CA TYR A 76 -3.42 -5.10 48.70
C TYR A 76 -3.50 -5.32 47.18
N ILE A 77 -3.98 -6.50 46.76
CA ILE A 77 -4.17 -6.83 45.34
C ILE A 77 -5.22 -5.92 44.68
N LEU A 78 -6.31 -5.61 45.37
CA LEU A 78 -7.35 -4.70 44.87
C LEU A 78 -6.84 -3.28 44.66
N GLU A 79 -6.01 -2.77 45.57
CA GLU A 79 -5.38 -1.45 45.42
C GLU A 79 -4.33 -1.46 44.31
N GLU A 80 -3.55 -2.54 44.16
CA GLU A 80 -2.58 -2.71 43.08
C GLU A 80 -3.24 -2.77 41.69
N LEU A 81 -4.40 -3.42 41.58
CA LEU A 81 -5.19 -3.45 40.35
C LEU A 81 -5.86 -2.11 40.03
N LYS A 82 -6.29 -1.34 41.04
CA LYS A 82 -6.86 0.00 40.85
C LYS A 82 -5.79 1.03 40.47
N ALA A 83 -4.58 0.89 40.99
CA ALA A 83 -3.49 1.82 40.77
C ALA A 83 -2.78 1.63 39.41
N ASN A 84 -2.82 0.42 38.83
CA ASN A 84 -2.13 0.13 37.59
C ASN A 84 -3.02 0.32 36.35
N THR A 85 -2.71 1.35 35.57
CA THR A 85 -3.11 1.41 34.15
C THR A 85 -2.17 0.52 33.36
N PHE A 86 -2.60 -0.70 33.02
CA PHE A 86 -1.81 -1.58 32.17
C PHE A 86 -1.62 -0.96 30.78
N SER A 87 -0.43 -0.42 30.52
CA SER A 87 -0.05 0.14 29.22
C SER A 87 1.08 -0.70 28.63
N HIS A 88 0.85 -1.29 27.46
CA HIS A 88 1.88 -2.00 26.71
C HIS A 88 2.14 -1.26 25.40
N THR A 89 3.36 -0.75 25.24
CA THR A 89 3.80 -0.17 23.96
C THR A 89 4.40 -1.26 23.08
N PHE A 90 3.85 -1.46 21.89
CA PHE A 90 4.40 -2.34 20.87
C PHE A 90 4.93 -1.50 19.71
N ARG A 91 6.21 -1.70 19.35
CA ARG A 91 6.84 -1.02 18.22
C ARG A 91 7.02 -2.01 17.09
N THR A 92 6.51 -1.67 15.91
CA THR A 92 6.67 -2.47 14.70
C THR A 92 6.95 -1.57 13.51
N GLN A 93 7.70 -2.09 12.55
CA GLN A 93 7.95 -1.41 11.28
C GLN A 93 6.95 -1.95 10.25
N PRO A 94 6.11 -1.09 9.67
CA PRO A 94 5.20 -1.52 8.63
C PRO A 94 5.98 -1.91 7.38
N MET A 95 5.82 -3.15 6.93
CA MET A 95 6.43 -3.66 5.70
C MET A 95 5.53 -3.49 4.46
N GLY A 96 4.32 -2.96 4.64
CA GLY A 96 3.31 -2.84 3.59
C GLY A 96 2.48 -1.57 3.70
N ASP A 97 1.42 -1.51 2.90
CA ASP A 97 0.51 -0.36 2.80
C ASP A 97 -0.40 -0.23 4.01
N ARG A 98 -0.61 -1.35 4.70
CA ARG A 98 -1.55 -1.49 5.81
C ARG A 98 -0.93 -2.34 6.90
N LEU A 99 -0.99 -1.86 8.14
CA LEU A 99 -0.59 -2.59 9.34
C LEU A 99 -1.84 -3.21 9.97
N LYS A 100 -1.90 -4.55 9.98
CA LYS A 100 -2.99 -5.29 10.63
C LYS A 100 -2.56 -5.73 12.02
N LEU A 101 -3.04 -5.05 13.05
CA LEU A 101 -2.79 -5.40 14.45
C LEU A 101 -3.85 -6.41 14.91
N LYS A 102 -3.43 -7.63 15.21
CA LYS A 102 -4.27 -8.66 15.81
C LYS A 102 -3.94 -8.78 17.29
N VAL A 103 -4.89 -8.41 18.15
CA VAL A 103 -4.73 -8.50 19.60
C VAL A 103 -5.46 -9.72 20.12
N ARG A 104 -4.75 -10.56 20.87
CA ARG A 104 -5.30 -11.74 21.55
C ARG A 104 -5.11 -11.57 23.05
N LEU A 105 -6.18 -11.79 23.80
CA LEU A 105 -6.18 -11.75 25.26
C LEU A 105 -6.23 -13.19 25.77
N GLU A 106 -5.14 -13.64 26.37
CA GLU A 106 -5.02 -14.96 26.98
C GLU A 106 -5.10 -14.83 28.50
N PRO A 107 -5.96 -15.62 29.17
CA PRO A 107 -6.05 -15.60 30.63
C PRO A 107 -4.77 -16.16 31.27
N ILE A 108 -4.31 -15.53 32.34
CA ILE A 108 -3.14 -16.00 33.09
C ILE A 108 -3.56 -17.22 33.93
N ASP A 109 -2.88 -18.33 33.69
CA ASP A 109 -3.17 -19.68 34.21
C ASP A 109 -3.23 -19.75 35.76
N THR A 110 -2.63 -18.78 36.45
CA THR A 110 -2.61 -18.69 37.91
C THR A 110 -3.96 -18.41 38.55
N LEU A 111 -4.97 -17.95 37.81
CA LEU A 111 -6.26 -17.57 38.40
C LEU A 111 -7.24 -18.74 38.58
N ARG A 112 -6.98 -19.94 38.04
CA ARG A 112 -7.83 -21.16 38.17
C ARG A 112 -9.35 -20.90 38.06
N ILE A 113 -9.77 -19.91 37.27
CA ILE A 113 -11.18 -19.60 37.07
C ILE A 113 -11.71 -20.59 36.02
N PRO A 114 -12.66 -21.47 36.35
CA PRO A 114 -13.24 -22.38 35.36
C PRO A 114 -13.92 -21.56 34.25
N ASN A 115 -13.70 -21.95 32.99
CA ASN A 115 -14.35 -21.41 31.79
C ASN A 115 -13.93 -20.00 31.33
N LEU A 116 -12.80 -19.45 31.77
CA LEU A 116 -12.29 -18.22 31.14
C LEU A 116 -11.70 -18.53 29.76
N GLN A 117 -12.38 -18.11 28.70
CA GLN A 117 -11.96 -18.36 27.32
C GLN A 117 -11.08 -17.23 26.78
N THR A 118 -10.10 -17.58 25.95
CA THR A 118 -9.32 -16.65 25.16
C THR A 118 -10.24 -15.78 24.28
N ARG A 119 -10.07 -14.46 24.36
CA ARG A 119 -10.80 -13.50 23.52
C ARG A 119 -9.88 -12.97 22.44
N GLN A 120 -10.28 -13.14 21.19
CA GLN A 120 -9.62 -12.51 20.05
C GLN A 120 -10.35 -11.20 19.72
N LEU A 121 -9.62 -10.09 19.69
CA LEU A 121 -10.16 -8.80 19.27
C LEU A 121 -10.16 -8.70 17.74
N SER A 122 -11.05 -7.86 17.21
CA SER A 122 -11.06 -7.50 15.79
C SER A 122 -9.71 -6.90 15.39
N ALA A 123 -9.24 -7.27 14.20
CA ALA A 123 -7.97 -6.77 13.70
C ALA A 123 -8.10 -5.27 13.39
N LEU A 124 -7.24 -4.45 13.98
CA LEU A 124 -7.16 -3.03 13.64
C LEU A 124 -6.33 -2.87 12.37
N ASP A 125 -6.89 -2.21 11.37
CA ASP A 125 -6.24 -2.01 10.07
C ASP A 125 -5.83 -0.54 9.91
N ILE A 126 -4.54 -0.26 10.05
CA ILE A 126 -3.98 1.08 10.07
C ILE A 126 -3.27 1.35 8.73
N PRO A 127 -3.68 2.37 7.94
CA PRO A 127 -2.97 2.75 6.73
C PRO A 127 -1.60 3.34 7.07
N VAL A 128 -0.57 2.87 6.37
CA VAL A 128 0.80 3.29 6.58
C VAL A 128 1.11 4.44 5.62
N TYR A 129 1.58 5.56 6.16
CA TYR A 129 1.93 6.76 5.40
C TYR A 129 3.41 7.11 5.57
N GLY A 130 3.98 7.77 4.56
CA GLY A 130 5.38 8.20 4.57
C GLY A 130 6.35 7.13 4.06
N GLY A 131 7.51 7.59 3.60
CA GLY A 131 8.51 6.76 2.93
C GLY A 131 8.39 6.77 1.40
N PHE A 132 9.32 6.07 0.75
CA PHE A 132 9.42 5.98 -0.71
C PHE A 132 9.30 4.52 -1.12
N LYS A 133 8.44 4.23 -2.09
CA LYS A 133 8.22 2.88 -2.61
C LYS A 133 8.77 2.75 -4.02
N VAL A 134 9.31 1.58 -4.29
CA VAL A 134 9.76 1.15 -5.62
C VAL A 134 9.09 -0.17 -5.92
N ASN A 135 8.27 -0.22 -6.97
CA ASN A 135 7.59 -1.43 -7.42
C ASN A 135 7.99 -1.77 -8.85
N ALA A 136 8.11 -3.07 -9.12
CA ALA A 136 8.26 -3.58 -10.48
C ALA A 136 6.89 -4.04 -11.00
N SER A 137 6.54 -3.63 -12.21
CA SER A 137 5.28 -3.97 -12.87
C SER A 137 5.53 -4.31 -14.34
N ILE A 138 4.60 -5.02 -14.96
CA ILE A 138 4.64 -5.33 -16.39
C ILE A 138 3.40 -4.71 -17.03
N GLY A 139 3.54 -4.24 -18.25
CA GLY A 139 2.47 -3.55 -18.94
C GLY A 139 2.67 -3.47 -20.44
N VAL A 140 1.73 -2.80 -21.08
CA VAL A 140 1.77 -2.48 -22.50
C VAL A 140 1.88 -0.97 -22.64
N SER A 141 2.77 -0.53 -23.52
CA SER A 141 2.98 0.86 -23.86
C SER A 141 2.76 1.06 -25.35
N PHE A 142 2.30 2.24 -25.70
CA PHE A 142 2.21 2.72 -27.06
C PHE A 142 3.14 3.91 -27.19
N GLY A 143 4.10 3.79 -28.11
CA GLY A 143 5.12 4.79 -28.35
C GLY A 143 5.02 5.37 -29.76
N SER A 144 5.48 6.61 -29.92
CA SER A 144 5.70 7.23 -31.21
C SER A 144 6.95 8.10 -31.16
N PHE A 145 7.83 7.95 -32.15
CA PHE A 145 9.01 8.80 -32.31
C PHE A 145 8.62 10.19 -32.81
N PHE A 146 9.34 11.23 -32.38
CA PHE A 146 9.10 12.59 -32.87
C PHE A 146 9.30 12.70 -34.38
N ASN A 147 10.29 11.95 -34.90
CA ASN A 147 10.48 11.77 -36.32
C ASN A 147 9.96 10.39 -36.70
N GLN A 148 8.97 10.35 -37.60
CA GLN A 148 8.42 9.07 -38.05
C GLN A 148 9.53 8.19 -38.65
N PRO A 149 9.61 6.90 -38.23
CA PRO A 149 10.49 5.95 -38.86
C PRO A 149 10.15 5.80 -40.35
N GLN A 150 11.18 5.64 -41.17
CA GLN A 150 11.02 5.45 -42.61
C GLN A 150 11.65 4.11 -42.99
N GLY A 151 10.97 3.35 -43.84
CA GLY A 151 11.57 2.23 -44.56
C GLY A 151 12.25 2.77 -45.82
N TYR A 152 13.42 2.23 -46.14
CA TYR A 152 14.13 2.59 -47.37
C TYR A 152 14.31 1.35 -48.23
N PHE A 153 14.00 1.47 -49.51
CA PHE A 153 14.16 0.40 -50.48
C PHE A 153 14.57 0.98 -51.84
N LEU A 154 15.00 0.10 -52.74
CA LEU A 154 15.34 0.48 -54.10
C LEU A 154 14.13 0.31 -55.02
N ARG A 155 13.85 1.33 -55.82
CA ARG A 155 12.92 1.27 -56.95
C ARG A 155 13.62 1.85 -58.16
N ASP A 156 13.78 1.06 -59.21
CA ASP A 156 14.44 1.49 -60.46
C ASP A 156 15.85 2.07 -60.24
N SER A 157 16.64 1.46 -59.35
CA SER A 157 17.97 1.93 -58.91
C SER A 157 18.01 3.27 -58.18
N VAL A 158 16.85 3.80 -57.77
CA VAL A 158 16.71 5.00 -56.96
C VAL A 158 16.29 4.63 -55.54
N ILE A 159 16.91 5.26 -54.55
CA ILE A 159 16.53 5.11 -53.16
C ILE A 159 15.20 5.83 -52.94
N VAL A 160 14.18 5.07 -52.55
CA VAL A 160 12.86 5.60 -52.17
C VAL A 160 12.60 5.32 -50.71
N SER A 161 11.84 6.21 -50.07
CA SER A 161 11.42 6.09 -48.68
C SER A 161 9.91 5.90 -48.58
N GLU A 162 9.49 5.02 -47.69
CA GLU A 162 8.09 4.87 -47.28
C GLU A 162 7.96 5.14 -45.79
N LYS A 163 6.92 5.87 -45.40
CA LYS A 163 6.63 6.13 -43.99
C LYS A 163 6.13 4.84 -43.36
N ARG A 164 6.76 4.43 -42.27
CA ARG A 164 6.27 3.31 -41.46
C ARG A 164 5.19 3.78 -40.51
N ASP A 165 4.50 2.81 -39.90
CA ASP A 165 3.55 3.07 -38.84
C ASP A 165 4.17 3.95 -37.76
N GLY A 166 3.48 5.05 -37.45
CA GLY A 166 3.91 6.01 -36.46
C GLY A 166 3.69 5.55 -35.01
N TYR A 167 3.06 4.39 -34.82
CA TYR A 167 2.68 3.85 -33.52
C TYR A 167 3.32 2.49 -33.29
N LEU A 168 3.96 2.35 -32.14
CA LEU A 168 4.67 1.14 -31.74
C LEU A 168 4.01 0.57 -30.49
N PRO A 169 3.34 -0.59 -30.55
CA PRO A 169 2.96 -1.33 -29.35
C PRO A 169 4.22 -1.95 -28.73
N ILE A 170 4.38 -1.85 -27.42
CA ILE A 170 5.61 -2.22 -26.69
C ILE A 170 5.23 -2.98 -25.42
N ILE A 171 5.71 -4.21 -25.24
CA ILE A 171 5.67 -4.88 -23.92
C ILE A 171 6.74 -4.24 -23.07
N THR A 172 6.35 -3.71 -21.92
CA THR A 172 7.24 -2.92 -21.06
C THR A 172 7.29 -3.49 -19.67
N SER A 173 8.50 -3.63 -19.13
CA SER A 173 8.74 -3.78 -17.70
C SER A 173 8.98 -2.40 -17.11
N PHE A 174 8.25 -2.06 -16.04
CA PHE A 174 8.26 -0.74 -15.42
C PHE A 174 8.72 -0.82 -13.98
N LEU A 175 9.64 0.06 -13.61
CA LEU A 175 9.94 0.45 -12.25
C LEU A 175 9.15 1.72 -11.92
N LEU A 176 8.20 1.60 -10.98
CA LEU A 176 7.37 2.68 -10.49
C LEU A 176 7.95 3.16 -9.17
N PHE A 177 8.13 4.47 -9.03
CA PHE A 177 8.67 5.06 -7.82
C PHE A 177 7.82 6.24 -7.34
N TYR A 178 7.36 6.18 -6.10
CA TYR A 178 6.35 7.10 -5.58
C TYR A 178 6.40 7.21 -4.06
N PRO A 179 6.02 8.37 -3.49
CA PRO A 179 5.86 8.52 -2.05
C PRO A 179 4.67 7.70 -1.56
N GLN A 180 4.85 6.99 -0.44
CA GLN A 180 3.77 6.21 0.16
C GLN A 180 2.72 7.15 0.79
N SER A 181 1.50 7.10 0.24
CA SER A 181 0.35 7.85 0.75
C SER A 181 -0.73 6.90 1.29
N ALA A 182 -1.59 7.41 2.17
CA ALA A 182 -2.75 6.67 2.68
C ALA A 182 -3.94 6.66 1.68
N GLY A 183 -3.83 7.41 0.57
CA GLY A 183 -4.88 7.52 -0.44
C GLY A 183 -4.93 6.31 -1.38
N ASN A 184 -5.94 6.30 -2.25
CA ASN A 184 -6.09 5.30 -3.32
C ASN A 184 -5.38 5.72 -4.63
N VAL A 185 -4.86 6.94 -4.68
CA VAL A 185 -4.16 7.50 -5.84
C VAL A 185 -2.81 8.03 -5.39
N SER A 186 -1.76 7.63 -6.08
CA SER A 186 -0.40 8.13 -5.86
C SER A 186 0.19 8.65 -7.17
N VAL A 187 0.84 9.81 -7.10
CA VAL A 187 1.57 10.40 -8.21
C VAL A 187 3.05 10.08 -8.02
N GLY A 188 3.71 9.60 -9.06
CA GLY A 188 5.11 9.22 -9.01
C GLY A 188 5.79 9.36 -10.36
N GLY A 189 6.95 8.72 -10.46
CA GLY A 189 7.65 8.54 -11.71
C GLY A 189 7.70 7.07 -12.10
N THR A 190 8.08 6.87 -13.35
CA THR A 190 8.32 5.55 -13.91
C THR A 190 9.58 5.54 -14.76
N PHE A 191 10.30 4.43 -14.67
CA PHE A 191 11.35 4.08 -15.61
C PHE A 191 11.02 2.71 -16.18
N GLY A 192 10.91 2.60 -17.50
CA GLY A 192 10.54 1.38 -18.19
C GLY A 192 11.57 0.94 -19.21
N VAL A 193 11.64 -0.36 -19.43
CA VAL A 193 12.36 -0.97 -20.54
C VAL A 193 11.41 -1.90 -21.28
N GLY A 194 11.30 -1.76 -22.59
CA GLY A 194 10.33 -2.51 -23.37
C GLY A 194 10.81 -2.93 -24.75
N LEU A 195 10.09 -3.90 -25.32
CA LEU A 195 10.32 -4.46 -26.65
C LEU A 195 9.07 -4.27 -27.50
N SER A 196 9.23 -3.80 -28.74
CA SER A 196 8.11 -3.58 -29.65
C SER A 196 7.49 -4.90 -30.13
N ILE A 197 6.16 -4.97 -30.13
CA ILE A 197 5.37 -6.11 -30.61
C ILE A 197 4.93 -5.83 -32.05
N GLY A 198 5.85 -6.01 -32.98
CA GLY A 198 5.61 -5.73 -34.40
C GLY A 198 6.55 -4.69 -34.96
N GLY A 199 6.78 -4.81 -36.26
CA GLY A 199 7.82 -4.08 -37.00
C GLY A 199 8.42 -4.99 -38.05
N ASP A 200 8.13 -4.70 -39.31
CA ASP A 200 8.62 -5.44 -40.47
C ASP A 200 10.07 -5.01 -40.79
N SER A 201 11.02 -5.46 -39.96
CA SER A 201 12.45 -5.64 -40.28
C SER A 201 13.28 -5.79 -38.99
N GLY A 202 13.63 -7.03 -38.62
CA GLY A 202 14.92 -7.45 -38.05
C GLY A 202 15.44 -6.88 -36.72
N ALA A 203 14.89 -5.80 -36.17
CA ALA A 203 15.37 -5.19 -34.94
C ALA A 203 14.23 -5.11 -33.93
N GLN A 204 14.13 -6.12 -33.07
CA GLN A 204 13.47 -5.97 -31.77
C GLN A 204 14.26 -4.90 -30.99
N SER A 205 13.95 -3.62 -31.23
CA SER A 205 14.65 -2.53 -30.59
C SER A 205 14.25 -2.43 -29.14
N ILE A 206 15.23 -2.39 -28.25
CA ILE A 206 15.00 -2.06 -26.84
C ILE A 206 14.60 -0.58 -26.78
N HIS A 207 13.47 -0.32 -26.14
CA HIS A 207 12.98 1.00 -25.83
C HIS A 207 13.18 1.31 -24.35
N PHE A 208 13.66 2.51 -24.06
CA PHE A 208 13.72 3.06 -22.71
C PHE A 208 12.61 4.09 -22.55
N LEU A 209 11.87 4.02 -21.45
CA LEU A 209 10.69 4.82 -21.20
C LEU A 209 10.90 5.56 -19.87
N LEU A 210 10.63 6.86 -19.84
CA LEU A 210 10.80 7.68 -18.64
C LEU A 210 9.70 8.73 -18.58
N GLY A 211 8.98 8.79 -17.46
CA GLY A 211 7.94 9.78 -17.31
C GLY A 211 7.22 9.75 -15.97
N PRO A 212 6.28 10.68 -15.75
CA PRO A 212 5.34 10.61 -14.64
C PRO A 212 4.44 9.37 -14.73
N SER A 213 3.98 8.92 -13.56
CA SER A 213 2.99 7.84 -13.41
C SER A 213 1.90 8.21 -12.41
N LEU A 214 0.68 7.80 -12.72
CA LEU A 214 -0.48 7.81 -11.83
C LEU A 214 -0.79 6.39 -11.43
N ILE A 215 -0.71 6.10 -10.13
CA ILE A 215 -0.84 4.76 -9.57
C ILE A 215 -2.14 4.71 -8.79
N PHE A 216 -3.02 3.79 -9.19
CA PHE A 216 -4.33 3.59 -8.60
C PHE A 216 -4.34 2.28 -7.81
N GLY A 217 -4.80 2.33 -6.56
CA GLY A 217 -4.90 1.18 -5.67
C GLY A 217 -3.77 1.08 -4.64
N GLN A 218 -4.06 0.38 -3.53
CA GLN A 218 -3.10 0.12 -2.44
C GLN A 218 -2.48 -1.28 -2.55
N SER A 219 -3.29 -2.32 -2.72
CA SER A 219 -2.80 -3.70 -2.85
C SER A 219 -2.64 -4.11 -4.32
N GLU A 220 -3.72 -4.07 -5.10
CA GLU A 220 -3.70 -4.30 -6.54
C GLU A 220 -3.56 -2.96 -7.25
N ARG A 221 -2.40 -2.74 -7.87
CA ARG A 221 -2.05 -1.44 -8.43
C ARG A 221 -2.10 -1.46 -9.95
N ILE A 222 -2.85 -0.52 -10.50
CA ILE A 222 -2.83 -0.19 -11.92
C ILE A 222 -2.12 1.15 -12.06
N ALA A 223 -1.10 1.21 -12.91
CA ALA A 223 -0.37 2.44 -13.16
C ALA A 223 -0.57 2.91 -14.61
N LEU A 224 -0.97 4.17 -14.76
CA LEU A 224 -0.97 4.88 -16.03
C LEU A 224 0.28 5.74 -16.09
N SER A 225 1.09 5.56 -17.12
CA SER A 225 2.34 6.28 -17.30
C SER A 225 2.38 6.97 -18.64
N ALA A 226 2.99 8.14 -18.71
CA ALA A 226 3.23 8.83 -19.97
C ALA A 226 4.53 9.62 -19.88
N GLY A 227 5.22 9.81 -20.99
CA GLY A 227 6.47 10.57 -20.97
C GLY A 227 7.30 10.38 -22.23
N LEU A 228 8.61 10.41 -22.05
CA LEU A 228 9.58 10.29 -23.13
C LEU A 228 9.95 8.83 -23.36
N MET A 229 10.13 8.47 -24.62
CA MET A 229 10.72 7.20 -25.02
C MET A 229 12.01 7.44 -25.78
N GLY A 230 12.95 6.52 -25.68
CA GLY A 230 14.16 6.46 -26.49
C GLY A 230 14.30 5.06 -27.10
N GLY A 231 14.64 4.96 -28.38
CA GLY A 231 14.80 3.69 -29.07
C GLY A 231 15.66 3.81 -30.32
N ARG A 232 16.02 2.68 -30.91
CA ARG A 232 16.82 2.65 -32.14
C ARG A 232 15.91 2.63 -33.37
N THR A 233 16.27 3.41 -34.38
CA THR A 233 15.59 3.46 -35.69
C THR A 233 16.62 3.42 -36.81
N ASP A 234 16.27 2.84 -37.95
CA ASP A 234 17.13 2.80 -39.12
C ASP A 234 16.99 4.08 -39.96
N ARG A 235 18.14 4.62 -40.39
CA ARG A 235 18.26 5.78 -41.28
C ARG A 235 19.22 5.45 -42.41
N LEU A 236 19.17 6.22 -43.50
CA LEU A 236 20.17 6.08 -44.57
C LEU A 236 21.58 6.32 -44.04
N GLY A 237 22.47 5.40 -44.36
CA GLY A 237 23.90 5.44 -44.05
C GLY A 237 24.72 6.06 -45.18
N GLN A 238 26.02 6.20 -44.95
CA GLN A 238 27.03 6.55 -45.97
C GLN A 238 26.79 7.88 -46.72
N GLY A 239 25.96 8.78 -46.17
CA GLY A 239 25.68 10.09 -46.76
C GLY A 239 24.58 10.08 -47.84
N TYR A 240 23.98 8.92 -48.12
CA TYR A 240 22.88 8.81 -49.09
C TYR A 240 21.62 9.53 -48.62
N GLN A 241 20.92 10.11 -49.58
CA GLN A 241 19.62 10.76 -49.42
C GLN A 241 18.56 10.06 -50.27
N VAL A 242 17.29 10.29 -49.93
CA VAL A 242 16.17 9.83 -50.74
C VAL A 242 16.24 10.52 -52.10
N GLY A 243 16.16 9.73 -53.18
CA GLY A 243 16.34 10.21 -54.55
C GLY A 243 17.72 9.95 -55.14
N ASP A 244 18.70 9.53 -54.33
CA ASP A 244 20.01 9.16 -54.85
C ASP A 244 19.93 7.86 -55.66
N SER A 245 20.69 7.82 -56.76
CA SER A 245 20.87 6.60 -57.54
C SER A 245 21.92 5.70 -56.88
N LEU A 246 21.55 4.46 -56.59
CA LEU A 246 22.46 3.46 -56.03
C LEU A 246 22.70 2.36 -57.06
N ILE A 247 23.86 2.39 -57.70
CA ILE A 247 24.34 1.31 -58.56
C ILE A 247 25.13 0.35 -57.65
N SER A 248 24.41 -0.44 -56.86
CA SER A 248 25.01 -1.44 -55.97
C SER A 248 24.82 -2.83 -56.57
N GLU A 249 25.91 -3.57 -56.74
CA GLU A 249 25.90 -4.97 -57.22
C GLU A 249 25.09 -5.91 -56.29
N ALA A 250 24.89 -5.51 -55.02
CA ALA A 250 24.21 -6.29 -53.99
C ALA A 250 22.74 -5.89 -53.74
N GLY A 251 22.20 -4.90 -54.46
CA GLY A 251 20.78 -4.49 -54.35
C GLY A 251 20.29 -4.10 -52.95
N THR A 252 21.18 -3.85 -51.99
CA THR A 252 20.83 -3.57 -50.60
C THR A 252 21.10 -2.10 -50.27
N VAL A 253 20.11 -1.42 -49.67
CA VAL A 253 20.25 -0.03 -49.22
C VAL A 253 21.14 0.02 -47.96
N PRO A 254 22.20 0.85 -47.92
CA PRO A 254 23.03 0.99 -46.73
C PRO A 254 22.26 1.71 -45.62
N LEU A 255 21.91 0.98 -44.56
CA LEU A 255 21.24 1.51 -43.37
C LEU A 255 22.23 1.72 -42.22
N ARG A 256 22.01 2.79 -41.44
CA ARG A 256 22.66 3.02 -40.14
C ARG A 256 21.59 3.09 -39.05
N SER A 257 21.87 2.49 -37.91
CA SER A 257 20.97 2.52 -36.77
C SER A 257 21.32 3.70 -35.86
N VAL A 258 20.35 4.58 -35.62
CA VAL A 258 20.49 5.79 -34.78
C VAL A 258 19.51 5.74 -33.62
N TYR A 259 19.85 6.41 -32.51
CA TYR A 259 18.92 6.58 -31.39
C TYR A 259 18.02 7.78 -31.63
N GLU A 260 16.72 7.58 -31.45
CA GLU A 260 15.71 8.62 -31.57
C GLU A 260 14.83 8.68 -30.32
N LEU A 261 14.32 9.88 -30.07
CA LEU A 261 13.41 10.17 -28.98
C LEU A 261 11.97 10.26 -29.48
N GLY A 262 11.05 10.01 -28.57
CA GLY A 262 9.62 10.08 -28.81
C GLY A 262 8.83 10.26 -27.54
N PHE A 263 7.54 10.03 -27.63
CA PHE A 263 6.62 10.00 -26.51
C PHE A 263 6.02 8.61 -26.34
N PHE A 264 5.61 8.27 -25.12
CA PHE A 264 4.84 7.06 -24.86
C PHE A 264 3.67 7.32 -23.92
N VAL A 265 2.69 6.44 -24.00
CA VAL A 265 1.64 6.24 -23.00
C VAL A 265 1.59 4.74 -22.72
N GLY A 266 1.59 4.35 -21.44
CA GLY A 266 1.59 2.95 -21.05
C GLY A 266 0.71 2.68 -19.85
N LEU A 267 0.18 1.46 -19.81
CA LEU A 267 -0.61 0.94 -18.72
C LEU A 267 0.09 -0.32 -18.18
N SER A 268 0.33 -0.34 -16.88
CA SER A 268 0.94 -1.48 -16.20
C SER A 268 0.14 -1.93 -14.99
N PHE A 269 0.33 -3.20 -14.65
CA PHE A 269 -0.27 -3.85 -13.50
C PHE A 269 0.84 -4.49 -12.66
N ASN A 270 0.67 -4.43 -11.34
CA ASN A 270 1.58 -5.13 -10.45
C ASN A 270 1.42 -6.64 -10.65
N VAL A 271 2.54 -7.35 -10.82
CA VAL A 271 2.53 -8.81 -11.05
C VAL A 271 2.80 -9.59 -9.75
N LEU A 272 2.89 -8.88 -8.62
CA LEU A 272 3.24 -9.37 -7.29
C LEU A 272 2.40 -8.69 -6.21
#